data_AF-A0A8J6IK56-F1
#
_entry.id   AF-A0A8J6IK56-F1
#
_cell.length_a   1.000
_cell.length_b   1.000
_cell.length_c   1.000
_cell.angle_alpha   90.00
_cell.angle_beta   90.00
_cell.angle_gamma   90.00
#
_symmetry.space_group_name_H-M   'P 1'
#
loop_
_entity.id
_entity.type
_entity.pdbx_description
1 polymer ?
#
loop_
_entity_poly.entity_id
_entity_poly.type
_entity_poly.pdbx_seq_one_letter_code
_entity_poly.pdbx_strand_id
1 'polypeptide(L)'
;MDDVTQPQSLDQSGQERLRSFIQRIERLEADKAEVMADMKEVYAEAKSMGFDTKIMRQVVRLRKMDQQDRSEQEAVLDLYLHAVGET
;
A
#
# COMPACT_ATOMS: atom_id res chain seq x y z
N MET A 1 5.70 -31.69 -8.02
CA MET A 1 6.91 -32.16 -7.31
C MET A 1 7.15 -31.13 -6.24
N ASP A 2 6.51 -31.34 -5.10
CA ASP A 2 6.52 -30.43 -3.96
C ASP A 2 7.94 -30.38 -3.39
N ASP A 3 8.64 -29.28 -3.62
CA ASP A 3 9.86 -28.95 -2.89
C ASP A 3 9.46 -28.59 -1.46
N VAL A 4 9.19 -29.62 -0.66
CA VAL A 4 9.07 -29.49 0.78
C VAL A 4 10.48 -29.16 1.27
N THR A 5 10.75 -27.87 1.42
CA THR A 5 11.99 -27.36 2.00
C THR A 5 12.17 -28.01 3.38
N GLN A 6 13.04 -29.02 3.44
CA GLN A 6 13.36 -29.72 4.68
C GLN A 6 13.92 -28.68 5.69
N PRO A 7 13.47 -28.67 6.96
CA PRO A 7 14.00 -27.73 7.94
C PRO A 7 15.50 -27.96 8.11
N GLN A 8 16.31 -27.07 7.53
CA GLN A 8 17.75 -27.06 7.75
C GLN A 8 18.02 -26.60 9.18
N SER A 9 18.87 -27.33 9.90
CA SER A 9 19.30 -26.94 11.24
C SER A 9 20.06 -25.61 11.16
N LEU A 10 19.52 -24.56 11.75
CA LEU A 10 20.18 -23.25 11.86
C LEU A 10 21.32 -23.33 12.88
N ASP A 11 22.54 -23.04 12.42
CA ASP A 11 23.69 -22.83 13.31
C ASP A 11 23.49 -21.56 14.16
N GLN A 12 24.32 -21.38 15.21
CA GLN A 12 24.18 -20.24 16.13
C GLN A 12 24.24 -18.89 15.38
N SER A 13 25.09 -18.78 14.36
CA SER A 13 25.20 -17.56 13.55
C SER A 13 23.92 -17.29 12.74
N GLY A 14 23.29 -18.33 12.19
CA GLY A 14 22.01 -18.24 11.51
C GLY A 14 20.87 -17.83 12.43
N GLN A 15 20.86 -18.35 13.66
CA GLN A 15 19.87 -17.97 14.68
C GLN A 15 20.00 -16.50 15.09
N GLU A 16 21.23 -15.98 15.25
CA GLU A 16 21.47 -14.56 15.56
C GLU A 16 21.02 -13.63 14.43
N ARG A 17 21.36 -13.97 13.18
CA ARG A 17 20.90 -13.21 12.00
C ARG A 17 19.38 -13.20 11.89
N LEU A 18 18.73 -14.35 12.08
CA LEU A 18 17.28 -14.45 12.04
C LEU A 18 16.61 -13.58 13.12
N ARG A 19 17.10 -13.64 14.36
CA ARG A 19 16.61 -12.76 15.46
C ARG A 19 16.77 -11.29 15.09
N SER A 20 17.91 -10.90 14.51
CA SER A 20 18.14 -9.52 14.07
C SER A 20 17.16 -9.08 12.99
N PHE A 21 16.88 -9.93 11.99
CA PHE A 21 15.88 -9.62 10.97
C PHE A 21 14.47 -9.46 11.55
N ILE A 22 14.06 -10.38 12.43
CA ILE A 22 12.73 -10.33 13.07
C ILE A 22 12.58 -9.05 13.88
N GLN A 23 13.54 -8.72 14.75
CA GLN A 23 13.48 -7.50 15.57
C GLN A 23 13.38 -6.23 14.71
N ARG A 24 14.11 -6.18 13.60
CA ARG A 24 14.03 -5.05 12.66
C ARG A 24 12.67 -4.96 11.99
N ILE A 25 12.07 -6.08 11.59
CA ILE A 25 10.74 -6.13 10.98
C ILE A 25 9.67 -5.71 11.99
N GLU A 26 9.72 -6.22 13.23
CA GLU A 26 8.78 -5.86 14.29
C GLU A 26 8.79 -4.36 14.57
N ARG A 27 9.99 -3.76 14.62
CA ARG A 27 10.13 -2.30 14.74
C ARG A 27 9.49 -1.58 13.55
N LEU A 28 9.77 -2.02 12.32
CA LEU A 28 9.19 -1.40 11.11
C LEU A 28 7.66 -1.54 11.05
N GLU A 29 7.10 -2.66 11.51
CA GLU A 29 5.65 -2.83 11.60
C GLU A 29 5.03 -1.94 12.69
N ALA A 30 5.72 -1.71 13.81
CA ALA A 30 5.29 -0.73 14.81
C ALA A 30 5.30 0.70 14.25
N ASP A 31 6.39 1.12 13.61
CA ASP A 31 6.52 2.45 12.99
C ASP A 31 5.43 2.64 11.90
N LYS A 32 5.17 1.60 11.09
CA LYS A 32 4.09 1.60 10.09
C LYS A 32 2.71 1.70 10.74
N ALA A 33 2.46 1.05 11.88
CA ALA A 33 1.19 1.14 12.59
C ALA A 33 0.94 2.56 13.12
N GLU A 34 1.97 3.22 13.65
CA GLU A 34 1.92 4.63 14.08
C GLU A 34 1.57 5.55 12.90
N VAL A 35 2.29 5.44 11.79
CA VAL A 35 1.99 6.24 10.58
C VAL A 35 0.58 5.98 10.05
N MET A 36 0.10 4.73 10.09
CA MET A 36 -1.28 4.42 9.69
C MET A 36 -2.32 5.05 10.62
N ALA A 37 -2.03 5.14 11.93
CA ALA A 37 -2.89 5.83 12.89
C ALA A 37 -2.95 7.33 12.60
N ASP A 38 -1.80 7.98 12.41
CA ASP A 38 -1.72 9.40 12.06
C ASP A 38 -2.49 9.71 10.76
N MET A 39 -2.31 8.87 9.73
CA MET A 39 -3.07 9.01 8.49
C MET A 39 -4.57 8.91 8.71
N LYS A 40 -5.02 8.02 9.59
CA LYS A 40 -6.44 7.86 9.93
C LYS A 40 -6.99 9.11 10.62
N GLU A 41 -6.22 9.71 11.53
CA GLU A 41 -6.59 10.96 12.20
C GLU A 41 -6.74 12.12 11.21
N VAL A 42 -5.79 12.29 10.27
CA VAL A 42 -5.88 13.31 9.22
C VAL A 42 -7.14 13.15 8.36
N TYR A 43 -7.48 11.92 7.96
CA TYR A 43 -8.74 11.69 7.24
C TYR A 43 -9.97 11.96 8.11
N ALA A 44 -9.93 11.65 9.41
CA ALA A 44 -11.04 11.92 10.33
C ALA A 44 -11.24 13.44 10.52
N GLU A 45 -10.16 14.20 10.67
CA GLU A 45 -10.18 15.66 10.73
C GLU A 45 -10.76 16.25 9.44
N ALA A 46 -10.27 15.82 8.27
CA ALA A 46 -10.79 16.28 6.99
C ALA A 46 -12.30 15.98 6.83
N LYS A 47 -12.75 14.81 7.30
CA LYS A 47 -14.18 14.47 7.33
C LYS A 47 -14.98 15.43 8.21
N SER A 48 -14.44 15.79 9.39
CA SER A 48 -15.10 16.73 10.30
C SER A 48 -15.23 18.15 9.71
N MET A 49 -14.31 18.52 8.82
CA MET A 49 -14.34 19.77 8.06
C MET A 49 -15.24 19.71 6.80
N GLY A 50 -15.86 18.56 6.52
CA GLY A 50 -16.79 18.38 5.40
C GLY A 50 -16.17 17.86 4.09
N PHE A 51 -14.90 17.43 4.09
CA PHE A 51 -14.28 16.84 2.91
C PHE A 51 -14.70 15.36 2.72
N ASP A 52 -14.88 14.96 1.45
CA ASP A 52 -15.07 13.55 1.10
C ASP A 52 -13.73 12.79 1.11
N THR A 53 -13.49 12.07 2.21
CA THR A 53 -12.28 11.26 2.39
C THR A 53 -12.11 10.14 1.36
N LYS A 54 -13.19 9.64 0.73
CA LYS A 54 -13.10 8.63 -0.34
C LYS A 54 -12.46 9.24 -1.58
N ILE A 55 -12.90 10.44 -1.96
CA ILE A 55 -12.33 11.20 -3.08
C ILE A 55 -10.90 11.60 -2.77
N MET A 56 -10.60 12.05 -1.55
CA MET A 56 -9.21 12.36 -1.15
C MET A 56 -8.27 11.15 -1.32
N ARG A 57 -8.69 9.94 -0.91
CA ARG A 57 -7.89 8.71 -1.12
C ARG A 57 -7.67 8.42 -2.59
N GLN A 58 -8.68 8.65 -3.44
CA GLN A 58 -8.54 8.53 -4.90
C GLN A 58 -7.52 9.54 -5.44
N VAL A 59 -7.56 10.80 -5.00
CA VAL A 59 -6.57 11.83 -5.37
C VAL A 59 -5.16 11.41 -4.94
N VAL A 60 -4.97 10.92 -3.71
CA VAL A 60 -3.66 10.44 -3.23
C VAL A 60 -3.17 9.26 -4.07
N ARG A 61 -4.05 8.30 -4.39
CA ARG A 61 -3.70 7.16 -5.27
C ARG A 61 -3.27 7.64 -6.65
N LEU A 62 -4.06 8.50 -7.28
CA LEU A 62 -3.75 9.09 -8.58
C LEU A 62 -2.39 9.80 -8.51
N ARG A 63 -2.14 10.65 -7.52
CA ARG A 63 -0.87 11.38 -7.36
C ARG A 63 0.36 10.47 -7.16
N LYS A 64 0.19 9.22 -6.73
CA LYS A 64 1.27 8.24 -6.61
C LYS A 64 1.59 7.52 -7.93
N MET A 65 0.67 7.54 -8.89
CA MET A 65 0.87 6.91 -10.20
C MET A 65 1.78 7.76 -11.08
N ASP A 66 2.58 7.09 -11.91
CA ASP A 66 3.35 7.75 -12.96
C ASP A 66 2.41 8.51 -13.92
N GLN A 67 2.92 9.58 -14.53
CA GLN A 67 2.14 10.41 -15.43
C GLN A 67 1.70 9.64 -16.69
N GLN A 68 2.57 8.76 -17.20
CA GLN A 68 2.26 7.96 -18.38
C GLN A 68 1.18 6.92 -18.06
N ASP A 69 1.35 6.15 -16.99
CA ASP A 69 0.34 5.17 -16.53
C ASP A 69 -1.03 5.82 -16.33
N ARG A 70 -1.06 7.04 -15.79
CA ARG A 70 -2.31 7.79 -15.59
C ARG A 70 -2.96 8.17 -16.92
N SER A 71 -2.17 8.71 -17.85
CA SER A 71 -2.66 9.11 -19.17
C SER A 71 -3.22 7.92 -19.96
N GLU A 72 -2.55 6.77 -19.87
CA GLU A 72 -3.01 5.52 -20.48
C GLU A 72 -4.33 5.04 -19.86
N GLN A 73 -4.44 5.06 -18.52
CA GLN A 73 -5.70 4.72 -17.84
C GLN A 73 -6.84 5.66 -18.19
N GLU A 74 -6.59 6.97 -18.29
CA GLU A 74 -7.57 7.97 -18.68
C GLU A 74 -8.08 7.73 -20.11
N ALA A 75 -7.18 7.42 -21.05
CA ALA A 75 -7.55 7.08 -22.42
C ALA A 75 -8.42 5.80 -22.51
N VAL A 76 -8.09 4.77 -21.73
CA VAL A 76 -8.89 3.54 -21.68
C VAL A 76 -10.25 3.78 -21.03
N LEU A 77 -10.30 4.58 -19.95
CA LEU A 77 -11.55 4.95 -19.30
C LEU A 77 -12.49 5.69 -20.26
N ASP A 78 -11.96 6.68 -20.98
CA ASP A 78 -12.72 7.46 -21.96
C ASP A 78 -13.30 6.57 -23.07
N LEU A 79 -12.48 5.66 -23.61
CA LEU A 79 -12.93 4.66 -24.59
C LEU A 79 -14.10 3.82 -24.05
N TYR A 80 -14.04 3.38 -22.80
CA TYR A 80 -15.09 2.57 -22.20
C TYR A 80 -16.37 3.37 -21.91
N LEU A 81 -16.24 4.61 -21.44
CA LEU A 81 -17.37 5.52 -21.23
C LEU A 81 -18.09 5.80 -22.57
N HIS A 82 -17.32 6.03 -23.63
CA HIS A 82 -17.88 6.21 -24.97
C HIS A 82 -18.66 4.96 -25.43
N ALA A 83 -18.09 3.77 -25.22
CA ALA A 83 -18.73 2.52 -25.61
C ALA A 83 -20.06 2.23 -24.88
N VAL A 84 -20.24 2.76 -23.67
CA VAL A 84 -21.49 2.63 -22.90
C VAL A 84 -22.42 3.83 -23.03
N GLY A 85 -22.05 4.85 -23.82
CA GLY A 85 -22.89 6.02 -24.10
C GLY A 85 -22.89 7.10 -23.00
N GLU A 86 -21.85 7.14 -22.17
CA GLU A 86 -21.66 8.12 -21.10
C GLU A 86 -20.75 9.32 -21.52
N THR A 87 -20.57 9.52 -22.83
CA THR A 87 -19.82 10.64 -23.46
C THR A 87 -20.71 11.74 -23.99
#